data_AF-A0A0V0HFB5-F1
#
_entry.id   AF-A0A0V0HFB5-F1
#
_cell.length_a   1.000
_cell.length_b   1.000
_cell.length_c   1.000
_cell.angle_alpha   90.00
_cell.angle_beta   90.00
_cell.angle_gamma   90.00
#
_symmetry.space_group_name_H-M   'P 1'
#
loop_
_entity.id
_entity.type
_entity.pdbx_description
1 polymer ?
#
loop_
_entity_poly.entity_id
_entity_poly.type
_entity_poly.pdbx_seq_one_letter_code
_entity_poly.pdbx_strand_id
1 'polypeptide(L)'
;MDVEGSSTLSGNGAQSVESRSRPVRRHLDDAVYQFKQQNLPACKPVLTPAWVISMFFLIGVIFIPIGLLCLYASESVIEIVDRYDIDCVPDNFKSQKVAYIKDTSVSKNCTRYLKVIFHYEL
;
A
#
# COMPACT_ATOMS: atom_id res chain seq x y z
N MET A 1 -18.12 17.48 -85.91
CA MET A 1 -17.67 16.65 -84.78
C MET A 1 -18.83 15.77 -84.41
N ASP A 2 -18.83 14.64 -85.11
CA ASP A 2 -19.69 13.46 -85.07
C ASP A 2 -19.57 12.78 -83.67
N VAL A 3 -20.44 11.92 -83.16
CA VAL A 3 -21.32 10.88 -83.72
C VAL A 3 -22.42 10.57 -82.69
N GLU A 4 -23.64 10.32 -83.18
CA GLU A 4 -24.72 9.66 -82.45
C GLU A 4 -24.50 8.14 -82.47
N GLY A 5 -24.45 7.49 -81.31
CA GLY A 5 -24.17 6.06 -81.17
C GLY A 5 -25.20 5.33 -80.31
N SER A 6 -26.24 4.82 -80.96
CA SER A 6 -27.23 3.90 -80.41
C SER A 6 -26.60 2.52 -80.15
N SER A 7 -26.85 1.92 -78.99
CA SER A 7 -27.02 0.46 -78.85
C SER A 7 -27.81 0.14 -77.58
N THR A 8 -28.99 -0.43 -77.78
CA THR A 8 -29.70 -1.25 -76.80
C THR A 8 -28.87 -2.50 -76.46
N LEU A 9 -28.80 -2.90 -75.19
CA LEU A 9 -28.88 -4.32 -74.82
C LEU A 9 -29.27 -4.50 -73.34
N SER A 10 -30.42 -5.18 -73.19
CA SER A 10 -30.92 -6.02 -72.10
C SER A 10 -30.30 -5.96 -70.70
N GLY A 11 -31.19 -5.78 -69.72
CA GLY A 11 -30.93 -6.07 -68.32
C GLY A 11 -30.68 -7.56 -68.05
N ASN A 12 -29.84 -7.81 -67.06
CA ASN A 12 -30.06 -8.67 -65.89
C ASN A 12 -28.71 -8.96 -65.25
N GLY A 13 -28.60 -8.79 -63.93
CA GLY A 13 -27.43 -9.24 -63.19
C GLY A 13 -27.24 -8.51 -61.87
N ALA A 14 -27.85 -9.03 -60.82
CA ALA A 14 -27.47 -8.74 -59.46
C ALA A 14 -25.96 -9.00 -59.26
N GLN A 15 -25.25 -8.09 -58.58
CA GLN A 15 -24.19 -8.47 -57.65
C GLN A 15 -23.79 -7.31 -56.74
N SER A 16 -24.08 -7.54 -55.47
CA SER A 16 -23.63 -6.83 -54.29
C SER A 16 -22.12 -6.99 -54.06
N VAL A 17 -21.46 -5.88 -53.73
CA VAL A 17 -20.41 -5.70 -52.71
C VAL A 17 -19.23 -6.68 -52.71
N GLU A 18 -18.02 -6.16 -52.97
CA GLU A 18 -16.84 -6.53 -52.17
C GLU A 18 -15.88 -5.34 -52.01
N SER A 19 -16.23 -4.40 -51.13
CA SER A 19 -15.25 -3.47 -50.58
C SER A 19 -14.59 -4.16 -49.39
N ARG A 20 -13.47 -4.85 -49.65
CA ARG A 20 -12.65 -5.58 -48.67
C ARG A 20 -11.98 -4.62 -47.69
N SER A 21 -12.77 -4.04 -46.78
CA SER A 21 -12.29 -3.25 -45.66
C SER A 21 -11.79 -4.22 -44.58
N ARG A 22 -10.47 -4.30 -44.48
CA ARG A 22 -9.71 -5.07 -43.49
C ARG A 22 -10.32 -4.91 -42.09
N PRO A 23 -10.53 -6.01 -41.33
CA PRO A 23 -11.10 -5.96 -39.98
C PRO A 23 -10.30 -5.08 -39.01
N VAL A 24 -8.99 -4.92 -39.25
CA VAL A 24 -8.06 -4.12 -38.45
C VAL A 24 -8.37 -2.61 -38.48
N ARG A 25 -8.85 -2.07 -39.61
CA ARG A 25 -9.06 -0.62 -39.75
C ARG A 25 -10.28 -0.15 -38.96
N ARG A 26 -11.34 -0.96 -38.97
CA ARG A 26 -12.60 -0.68 -38.24
C ARG A 26 -12.41 -0.66 -36.72
N HIS A 27 -11.63 -1.59 -36.17
CA HIS A 27 -11.36 -1.62 -34.73
C HIS A 27 -10.53 -0.43 -34.24
N LEU A 28 -9.59 0.04 -35.06
CA LEU A 28 -8.79 1.22 -34.74
C LEU A 28 -9.65 2.49 -34.82
N ASP A 29 -10.51 2.59 -35.84
CA ASP A 29 -11.46 3.69 -36.01
C ASP A 29 -12.47 3.74 -34.85
N ASP A 30 -12.97 2.59 -34.39
CA ASP A 30 -13.88 2.48 -33.23
C ASP A 30 -13.20 2.84 -31.90
N ALA A 31 -11.96 2.39 -31.67
CA ALA A 31 -11.20 2.72 -30.47
C ALA A 31 -10.83 4.22 -30.43
N VAL A 32 -10.47 4.80 -31.58
CA VAL A 32 -10.21 6.25 -31.71
C VAL A 32 -11.50 7.05 -31.51
N TYR A 33 -12.64 6.54 -31.99
CA TYR A 33 -13.95 7.14 -31.76
C TYR A 33 -14.36 7.12 -30.28
N GLN A 34 -14.24 5.97 -29.61
CA GLN A 34 -14.50 5.83 -28.17
C GLN A 34 -13.59 6.73 -27.33
N PHE A 35 -12.33 6.89 -27.72
CA PHE A 35 -11.39 7.79 -27.06
C PHE A 35 -11.73 9.28 -27.27
N LYS A 36 -11.99 9.69 -28.52
CA LYS A 36 -12.37 11.08 -28.87
C LYS A 36 -13.70 11.49 -28.24
N GLN A 37 -14.65 10.56 -28.11
CA GLN A 37 -15.93 10.78 -27.44
C GLN A 37 -15.90 10.56 -25.93
N GLN A 38 -14.75 10.16 -25.37
CA GLN A 38 -14.59 9.84 -23.95
C GLN A 38 -15.54 8.74 -23.44
N ASN A 39 -16.02 7.88 -24.34
CA ASN A 39 -16.83 6.70 -24.05
C ASN A 39 -15.94 5.47 -23.79
N LEU A 40 -14.90 5.64 -22.97
CA LEU A 40 -14.10 4.50 -22.53
C LEU A 40 -14.86 3.73 -21.44
N PRO A 41 -14.80 2.38 -21.44
CA PRO A 41 -15.36 1.58 -20.37
C PRO A 41 -14.61 1.91 -19.07
N ALA A 42 -15.26 2.67 -18.20
CA ALA A 42 -14.77 2.98 -16.86
C ALA A 42 -15.76 2.41 -15.85
N CYS A 43 -15.26 1.66 -14.87
CA CYS A 43 -16.01 1.49 -13.64
C CYS A 43 -15.96 2.84 -12.91
N LYS A 44 -17.13 3.46 -12.72
CA LYS A 44 -17.25 4.68 -11.92
C LYS A 44 -17.65 4.25 -10.50
N PRO A 45 -16.69 4.06 -9.57
CA PRO A 45 -17.04 3.62 -8.24
C PRO A 45 -17.83 4.73 -7.55
N VAL A 46 -19.10 4.45 -7.26
CA VAL A 46 -19.93 5.32 -6.43
C VAL A 46 -19.76 4.86 -5.00
N LEU A 47 -19.05 5.66 -4.20
CA LEU A 47 -18.77 5.36 -2.82
C LEU A 47 -20.02 5.60 -1.97
N THR A 48 -20.89 4.59 -1.92
CA THR A 48 -22.12 4.66 -1.12
C THR A 48 -21.77 4.51 0.37
N PRO A 49 -22.46 5.24 1.28
CA PRO A 49 -22.19 5.16 2.71
C PRO A 49 -22.25 3.73 3.27
N ALA A 50 -23.17 2.90 2.77
CA ALA A 50 -23.28 1.50 3.16
C ALA A 50 -22.00 0.70 2.83
N TRP A 51 -21.39 0.96 1.67
CA TRP A 51 -20.14 0.29 1.27
C TRP A 51 -18.97 0.72 2.15
N VAL A 52 -18.90 2.01 2.50
CA VAL A 52 -17.87 2.56 3.40
C VAL A 52 -17.98 1.95 4.79
N ILE A 53 -19.19 1.92 5.36
CA ILE A 53 -19.45 1.34 6.69
C ILE A 53 -19.07 -0.16 6.70
N SER A 54 -19.41 -0.89 5.64
CA SER A 54 -19.05 -2.30 5.50
C SER A 54 -17.53 -2.51 5.47
N MET A 55 -16.80 -1.70 4.71
CA MET A 55 -15.32 -1.79 4.66
C MET A 55 -14.68 -1.49 6.01
N PHE A 56 -15.12 -0.44 6.71
CA PHE A 56 -14.60 -0.13 8.05
C PHE A 56 -14.92 -1.23 9.06
N PHE A 57 -16.11 -1.82 8.99
CA PHE A 57 -16.48 -2.95 9.85
C PHE A 57 -15.59 -4.16 9.58
N LEU A 58 -15.35 -4.50 8.31
CA LEU A 58 -14.46 -5.60 7.92
C LEU A 58 -13.03 -5.37 8.41
N ILE A 59 -12.49 -4.16 8.22
CA ILE A 59 -11.16 -3.78 8.71
C ILE A 59 -11.11 -3.93 10.24
N GLY A 60 -12.14 -3.47 10.96
CA GLY A 60 -12.23 -3.61 12.40
C GLY A 60 -12.22 -5.07 12.85
N VAL A 61 -13.04 -5.92 12.24
CA VAL A 61 -13.11 -7.36 12.55
C VAL A 61 -11.77 -8.06 12.33
N ILE A 62 -10.96 -7.59 11.39
CA ILE A 62 -9.61 -8.14 11.15
C ILE A 62 -8.58 -7.53 12.11
N PHE A 63 -8.61 -6.21 12.33
CA PHE A 63 -7.60 -5.50 13.11
C PHE A 63 -7.74 -5.71 14.62
N ILE A 64 -8.96 -5.93 15.13
CA ILE A 64 -9.20 -6.21 16.55
C ILE A 64 -8.48 -7.49 17.01
N PRO A 65 -8.68 -8.67 16.39
CA PRO A 65 -7.99 -9.90 16.82
C PRO A 65 -6.48 -9.83 16.60
N ILE A 66 -6.02 -9.22 15.49
CA ILE A 66 -4.60 -8.99 15.26
C ILE A 66 -4.02 -8.10 16.36
N GLY A 67 -4.71 -7.01 16.71
CA GLY A 67 -4.32 -6.09 17.76
C GLY A 67 -4.23 -6.76 19.13
N LEU A 68 -5.20 -7.61 19.47
CA LEU A 68 -5.18 -8.40 20.71
C LEU A 68 -4.00 -9.39 20.75
N LEU A 69 -3.73 -10.07 19.63
CA LEU A 69 -2.59 -10.98 19.54
C LEU A 69 -1.26 -10.21 19.67
N CYS A 70 -1.14 -9.06 19.00
CA CYS A 70 0.03 -8.18 19.13
C CYS A 70 0.18 -7.65 20.56
N LEU A 71 -0.92 -7.28 21.23
CA LEU A 71 -0.88 -6.81 22.62
C LEU A 71 -0.38 -7.92 23.55
N TYR A 72 -0.96 -9.11 23.45
CA TYR A 72 -0.54 -10.28 24.23
C TYR A 72 0.93 -10.62 24.01
N ALA A 73 1.36 -10.64 22.75
CA ALA A 73 2.77 -10.85 22.42
C ALA A 73 3.68 -9.75 23.00
N SER A 74 3.22 -8.49 23.01
CA SER A 74 4.01 -7.38 23.58
C SER A 74 4.12 -7.47 25.11
N GLU A 75 3.06 -7.90 25.79
CA GLU A 75 3.07 -8.10 27.24
C GLU A 75 3.92 -9.30 27.67
N SER A 76 4.08 -10.31 26.80
CA SER A 76 4.95 -11.46 27.08
C SER A 76 6.46 -11.12 27.11
N VAL A 77 6.83 -9.93 26.66
CA VAL A 77 8.23 -9.48 26.62
C VAL A 77 8.65 -8.97 28.00
N ILE A 78 9.64 -9.63 28.59
CA ILE A 78 10.26 -9.21 29.85
C ILE A 78 11.39 -8.22 29.53
N GLU A 79 11.20 -6.94 29.85
CA GLU A 79 12.23 -5.90 29.77
C GLU A 79 12.91 -5.68 31.12
N ILE A 80 14.24 -5.65 31.13
CA ILE A 80 15.04 -5.39 32.33
C ILE A 80 15.83 -4.10 32.13
N VAL A 81 15.49 -3.07 32.91
CA VAL A 81 16.14 -1.76 32.86
C VAL A 81 16.99 -1.58 34.12
N ASP A 82 18.32 -1.52 33.97
CA ASP A 82 19.27 -1.19 35.04
C ASP A 82 20.03 0.09 34.72
N ARG A 83 19.98 1.08 35.62
CA ARG A 83 20.53 2.43 35.41
C ARG A 83 21.85 2.60 36.15
N TYR A 84 22.95 2.32 35.46
CA TYR A 84 24.30 2.44 36.02
C TYR A 84 24.72 3.89 36.36
N ASP A 85 24.07 4.90 35.77
CA ASP A 85 24.42 6.31 35.94
C ASP A 85 24.01 6.92 37.29
N ILE A 86 23.21 6.20 38.08
CA ILE A 86 22.79 6.60 39.43
C ILE A 86 23.49 5.74 40.46
N ASP A 87 23.53 4.44 40.22
CA ASP A 87 24.04 3.46 41.17
C ASP A 87 25.56 3.42 41.28
N CYS A 88 26.26 3.75 40.19
CA CYS A 88 27.73 3.79 40.18
C CYS A 88 28.29 5.17 40.55
N VAL A 89 27.44 6.18 40.72
CA VAL A 89 27.87 7.52 41.16
C VAL A 89 27.73 7.61 42.67
N PRO A 90 28.84 7.80 43.42
CA PRO A 90 28.78 7.90 44.86
C PRO A 90 28.01 9.16 45.31
N ASP A 91 27.41 9.10 46.50
CA ASP A 91 26.41 10.09 46.95
C ASP A 91 26.92 11.53 46.94
N ASN A 92 28.21 11.72 47.22
CA ASN A 92 28.88 13.01 47.20
C ASN A 92 28.93 13.66 45.80
N PHE A 93 28.76 12.88 44.73
CA PHE A 93 28.77 13.36 43.36
C PHE A 93 27.45 13.18 42.61
N LYS A 94 26.37 12.73 43.27
CA LYS A 94 25.05 12.56 42.63
C LYS A 94 24.52 13.86 42.02
N SER A 95 24.77 15.00 42.64
CA SER A 95 24.38 16.33 42.14
C SER A 95 25.33 16.88 41.06
N GLN A 96 26.57 16.39 41.00
CA GLN A 96 27.63 16.86 40.10
C GLN A 96 28.25 15.69 39.32
N LYS A 97 27.40 14.91 38.64
CA LYS A 97 27.83 13.71 37.89
C LYS A 97 28.95 14.00 36.90
N VAL A 98 28.90 15.17 36.25
CA VAL A 98 29.91 15.59 35.27
C VAL A 98 31.29 15.80 35.90
N ALA A 99 31.34 16.32 37.14
CA ALA A 99 32.60 16.49 37.86
C ALA A 99 33.22 15.13 38.20
N TYR A 100 32.39 14.18 38.66
CA TYR A 100 32.84 12.80 38.87
C TYR A 100 33.32 12.14 37.58
N ILE A 101 32.60 12.25 36.46
CA ILE A 101 33.00 11.63 35.18
C ILE A 101 34.36 12.15 34.69
N LYS A 102 34.63 13.44 34.88
CA LYS A 102 35.89 14.08 34.43
C LYS A 102 37.07 13.84 35.37
N ASP A 103 36.82 13.47 36.61
CA ASP A 103 37.86 13.25 37.61
C ASP A 103 38.57 11.90 37.41
N THR A 104 39.82 11.97 36.95
CA THR A 104 40.72 10.83 36.73
C THR A 104 41.38 10.30 38.00
N SER A 105 41.28 11.01 39.13
CA SER A 105 41.87 10.57 40.42
C SER A 105 41.02 9.51 41.13
N VAL A 106 39.73 9.42 40.78
CA VAL A 106 38.77 8.52 41.43
C VAL A 106 38.44 7.35 40.51
N SER A 107 38.60 6.12 41.01
CA SER A 107 38.23 4.89 40.30
C SER A 107 36.75 4.89 39.90
N LYS A 108 36.47 4.46 38.66
CA LYS A 108 35.12 4.32 38.09
C LYS A 108 34.65 2.86 38.03
N ASN A 109 35.42 1.94 38.59
CA ASN A 109 35.06 0.54 38.60
C ASN A 109 33.83 0.33 39.50
N CYS A 110 32.73 -0.03 38.87
CA CYS A 110 31.46 -0.32 39.51
C CYS A 110 31.01 -1.70 39.05
N THR A 111 30.93 -2.65 39.97
CA THR A 111 30.42 -3.99 39.69
C THR A 111 28.99 -4.09 40.21
N ARG A 112 28.08 -4.53 39.35
CA ARG A 112 26.65 -4.64 39.62
C ARG A 112 26.20 -6.07 39.34
N TYR A 113 25.37 -6.61 40.23
CA TYR A 113 24.79 -7.94 40.07
C TYR A 113 23.31 -7.78 39.77
N LEU A 114 22.91 -8.15 38.55
CA LEU A 114 21.52 -8.12 38.15
C LEU A 114 20.90 -9.51 38.32
N LYS A 115 19.91 -9.61 39.21
CA LYS A 115 19.15 -10.86 39.36
C LYS A 115 18.02 -10.88 38.33
N VAL A 116 18.17 -11.72 37.32
CA VAL A 116 17.11 -11.96 36.32
C VAL A 116 16.16 -13.02 36.85
N ILE A 117 14.89 -12.67 36.99
CA ILE A 117 13.82 -13.61 37.34
C ILE A 117 13.03 -13.88 36.07
N PHE A 118 13.10 -15.11 35.56
CA PHE A 118 12.27 -15.56 34.46
C PHE A 118 10.96 -16.11 35.05
N HIS A 119 9.87 -15.38 34.83
CA HIS A 119 8.53 -15.96 34.98
C HIS A 119 8.09 -16.45 33.62
N TYR A 120 8.07 -17.78 33.45
CA TYR A 120 7.34 -18.40 32.35
C TYR A 120 5.90 -18.60 32.83
N GLU A 121 4.94 -17.87 32.27
CA GLU A 121 3.56 -18.33 32.31
C GLU A 121 3.42 -19.43 31.25
N LEU A 122 3.04 -20.64 31.71
CA LEU A 122 2.76 -21.82 30.89
C LEU A 122 1.30 -21.81 30.44
#